data_AF-A0A3B8P2J8-F1
#
_entry.id   AF-A0A3B8P2J8-F1
#
_cell.length_a   1.000
_cell.length_b   1.000
_cell.length_c   1.000
_cell.angle_alpha   90.00
_cell.angle_beta   90.00
_cell.angle_gamma   90.00
#
_symmetry.space_group_name_H-M   'P 1'
#
loop_
_entity.id
_entity.type
_entity.pdbx_description
1 polymer ?
#
loop_
_entity_poly.entity_id
_entity_poly.type
_entity_poly.pdbx_seq_one_letter_code
_entity_poly.pdbx_strand_id
1 'polypeptide(L)'
;MPITEQQLLQIMPKARPVAGAFLPALNRAMVRWRIDSLVRQAAFLAQVAHESGQLRNLVENLNYSAEALVRTWPSRFTAQTAAAYARLPQRIANKAYGGRMGNG
;
A
#
# COMPACT_ATOMS: atom_id res chain seq x y z
N MET A 1 -23.97 6.84 2.34
CA MET A 1 -24.58 5.81 1.48
C MET A 1 -23.49 4.82 1.05
N PRO A 2 -23.73 3.50 1.04
CA PRO A 2 -22.76 2.54 0.49
C PRO A 2 -22.61 2.72 -1.02
N ILE A 3 -21.42 2.51 -1.56
CA ILE A 3 -21.18 2.49 -3.00
C ILE A 3 -21.47 1.09 -3.56
N THR A 4 -21.79 1.02 -4.86
CA THR A 4 -21.96 -0.24 -5.59
C THR A 4 -20.65 -0.74 -6.19
N GLU A 5 -20.61 -2.01 -6.61
CA GLU A 5 -19.45 -2.53 -7.33
C GLU A 5 -19.20 -1.78 -8.65
N GLN A 6 -20.26 -1.44 -9.38
CA GLN A 6 -20.14 -0.66 -10.61
C GLN A 6 -19.48 0.70 -10.35
N GLN A 7 -19.89 1.42 -9.29
CA GLN A 7 -19.28 2.68 -8.90
C GLN A 7 -17.81 2.48 -8.48
N LEU A 8 -17.52 1.43 -7.72
CA LEU A 8 -16.14 1.09 -7.36
C LEU A 8 -15.27 0.84 -8.59
N LEU A 9 -15.77 0.15 -9.61
CA LEU A 9 -15.04 -0.11 -10.86
C LEU A 9 -14.91 1.12 -11.77
N GLN A 10 -15.80 2.11 -11.64
CA GLN A 10 -15.62 3.41 -12.29
C GLN A 10 -14.49 4.22 -11.63
N ILE A 11 -14.36 4.13 -10.30
CA ILE A 11 -13.34 4.82 -9.52
C ILE A 11 -11.98 4.11 -9.60
N MET A 12 -11.98 2.78 -9.53
CA MET A 12 -10.81 1.90 -9.46
C MET A 12 -10.88 0.79 -10.53
N PRO A 13 -10.77 1.11 -11.82
CA PRO A 13 -10.98 0.14 -12.90
C PRO A 13 -10.04 -1.07 -12.86
N LYS A 14 -8.83 -0.92 -12.31
CA LYS A 14 -7.85 -2.01 -12.16
C LYS A 14 -8.18 -2.96 -10.99
N ALA A 15 -9.11 -2.59 -10.11
CA ALA A 15 -9.54 -3.42 -9.00
C ALA A 15 -10.48 -4.57 -9.42
N ARG A 16 -10.90 -4.64 -10.70
CA ARG A 16 -11.84 -5.66 -11.20
C ARG A 16 -11.61 -7.10 -10.70
N PRO A 17 -10.36 -7.61 -10.63
CA PRO A 17 -10.14 -8.98 -10.14
C PRO A 17 -10.47 -9.20 -8.65
N VAL A 18 -10.56 -8.12 -7.87
CA VAL A 18 -10.68 -8.16 -6.39
C VAL A 18 -11.86 -7.33 -5.86
N ALA A 19 -12.60 -6.63 -6.72
CA ALA A 19 -13.63 -5.65 -6.31
C ALA A 19 -14.70 -6.26 -5.41
N GLY A 20 -15.22 -7.44 -5.75
CA GLY A 20 -16.20 -8.15 -4.93
C GLY A 20 -15.70 -8.50 -3.52
N ALA A 21 -14.40 -8.73 -3.34
CA ALA A 21 -13.82 -9.01 -2.01
C ALA A 21 -13.69 -7.73 -1.16
N PHE A 22 -13.33 -6.60 -1.77
CA PHE A 22 -13.06 -5.36 -1.05
C PHE A 22 -14.28 -4.46 -0.86
N LEU A 23 -15.29 -4.53 -1.73
CA LEU A 23 -16.47 -3.68 -1.66
C LEU A 23 -17.16 -3.74 -0.27
N PRO A 24 -17.41 -4.92 0.33
CA PRO A 24 -18.03 -4.98 1.65
C PRO A 24 -17.14 -4.36 2.74
N ALA A 25 -15.83 -4.52 2.66
CA ALA A 25 -14.88 -3.96 3.62
C ALA A 25 -14.83 -2.43 3.55
N LEU A 26 -14.76 -1.87 2.34
CA LEU A 26 -14.78 -0.42 2.11
C LEU A 26 -16.08 0.21 2.63
N ASN A 27 -17.24 -0.37 2.29
CA ASN A 27 -18.53 0.13 2.75
C ASN A 27 -18.65 0.06 4.29
N ARG A 28 -18.24 -1.06 4.91
CA ARG A 28 -18.25 -1.18 6.38
C ARG A 28 -17.31 -0.17 7.04
N ALA A 29 -16.11 0.04 6.50
CA ALA A 29 -15.17 1.01 7.03
C ALA A 29 -15.72 2.45 6.94
N MET A 30 -16.26 2.83 5.78
CA MET A 30 -16.86 4.14 5.59
C MET A 30 -18.02 4.40 6.55
N VAL A 31 -18.90 3.42 6.75
CA VAL A 31 -20.01 3.52 7.73
C VAL A 31 -19.47 3.63 9.16
N ARG A 32 -18.57 2.72 9.56
CA ARG A 32 -18.02 2.69 10.93
C ARG A 32 -17.36 4.01 11.32
N TRP A 33 -16.63 4.62 10.39
CA TRP A 33 -15.83 5.82 10.64
C TRP A 33 -16.50 7.12 10.18
N ARG A 34 -17.80 7.09 9.85
CA ARG A 34 -18.58 8.27 9.42
C ARG A 34 -17.91 9.01 8.26
N ILE A 35 -17.50 8.24 7.26
CA ILE A 35 -17.09 8.70 5.93
C ILE A 35 -18.36 8.73 5.07
N ASP A 36 -19.27 9.64 5.42
CA ASP A 36 -20.67 9.63 4.99
C ASP A 36 -21.04 10.77 4.02
N SER A 37 -20.21 11.82 3.92
CA SER A 37 -20.32 12.83 2.87
C SER A 37 -19.61 12.41 1.58
N LEU A 38 -20.13 12.84 0.43
CA LEU A 38 -19.55 12.51 -0.89
C LEU A 38 -18.07 12.91 -0.99
N VAL A 39 -17.70 14.08 -0.47
CA VAL A 39 -16.31 14.58 -0.48
C VAL A 39 -15.40 13.68 0.34
N ARG A 40 -15.85 13.23 1.53
CA ARG A 40 -15.08 12.32 2.38
C ARG A 40 -14.89 10.95 1.72
N GLN A 41 -15.95 10.42 1.12
CA GLN A 41 -15.90 9.14 0.40
C GLN A 41 -14.93 9.21 -0.79
N ALA A 42 -15.02 10.27 -1.60
CA ALA A 42 -14.12 10.48 -2.72
C ALA A 42 -12.66 10.56 -2.27
N ALA A 43 -12.36 11.37 -1.24
CA ALA A 43 -11.00 11.51 -0.71
C ALA A 43 -10.46 10.19 -0.14
N PHE A 44 -11.26 9.49 0.64
CA PHE A 44 -10.91 8.18 1.19
C PHE A 44 -10.60 7.15 0.10
N LEU A 45 -11.51 6.98 -0.86
CA LEU A 45 -11.36 6.02 -1.95
C LEU A 45 -10.17 6.37 -2.84
N ALA A 46 -9.94 7.67 -3.13
CA ALA A 46 -8.80 8.11 -3.92
C ALA A 46 -7.46 7.76 -3.26
N GLN A 47 -7.34 7.99 -1.94
CA GLN A 47 -6.14 7.64 -1.18
C GLN A 47 -5.94 6.12 -1.15
N VAL A 48 -6.98 5.35 -0.83
CA VAL A 48 -6.92 3.88 -0.87
C VAL A 48 -6.49 3.39 -2.26
N ALA A 49 -7.05 3.96 -3.33
CA ALA A 49 -6.69 3.60 -4.70
C ALA A 49 -5.22 3.91 -5.03
N HIS A 50 -4.70 5.05 -4.57
CA HIS A 50 -3.32 5.44 -4.82
C HIS A 50 -2.34 4.50 -4.11
N GLU A 51 -2.49 4.34 -2.79
CA GLU A 51 -1.56 3.61 -1.94
C GLU A 51 -1.51 2.11 -2.25
N SER A 52 -2.66 1.51 -2.60
CA SER A 52 -2.77 0.07 -2.87
C SER A 52 -2.63 -0.30 -4.35
N GLY A 53 -2.38 0.67 -5.24
CA GLY A 53 -2.43 0.42 -6.69
C GLY A 53 -3.79 -0.12 -7.15
N GLN A 54 -4.88 0.53 -6.68
CA GLN A 54 -6.26 0.14 -6.89
C GLN A 54 -6.57 -1.27 -6.35
N LEU A 55 -6.25 -1.48 -5.06
CA LEU A 55 -6.52 -2.69 -4.26
C LEU A 55 -5.75 -3.94 -4.69
N ARG A 56 -4.75 -3.80 -5.57
CA ARG A 56 -3.97 -4.92 -6.11
C ARG A 56 -2.75 -5.26 -5.26
N ASN A 57 -2.24 -4.28 -4.51
CA ASN A 57 -1.05 -4.42 -3.69
C ASN A 57 -1.44 -4.20 -2.23
N LEU A 58 -1.30 -5.25 -1.42
CA LEU A 58 -1.61 -5.22 0.02
C LEU A 58 -0.36 -5.27 0.89
N VAL A 59 0.78 -5.65 0.29
CA VAL A 59 2.06 -5.83 0.97
C VAL A 59 3.14 -5.28 0.05
N GLU A 60 4.10 -4.57 0.64
CA GLU A 60 5.31 -4.17 -0.07
C GLU A 60 6.17 -5.40 -0.38
N ASN A 61 6.58 -5.57 -1.64
CA ASN A 61 7.32 -6.78 -2.05
C ASN A 61 8.79 -6.80 -1.59
N LEU A 62 9.33 -5.65 -1.17
CA LEU A 62 10.71 -5.42 -0.73
C LEU A 62 11.77 -6.02 -1.67
N ASN A 63 11.49 -6.05 -2.98
CA ASN A 63 12.37 -6.65 -3.98
C ASN A 63 13.19 -5.58 -4.73
N TYR A 64 14.08 -4.89 -4.02
CA TYR A 64 14.86 -3.76 -4.54
C TYR A 64 16.22 -4.19 -5.12
N SER A 65 16.71 -3.48 -6.14
CA SER A 65 18.12 -3.55 -6.56
C SER A 65 19.03 -2.81 -5.57
N ALA A 66 20.34 -3.02 -5.66
CA ALA A 66 21.30 -2.33 -4.80
C ALA A 66 21.20 -0.81 -4.93
N GLU A 67 21.10 -0.29 -6.16
CA GLU A 67 20.96 1.14 -6.44
C GLU A 67 19.64 1.69 -5.90
N ALA A 68 18.56 0.93 -6.07
CA ALA A 68 17.24 1.32 -5.58
C ALA A 68 17.21 1.37 -4.04
N LEU A 69 17.89 0.44 -3.36
CA LEU A 69 18.03 0.47 -1.90
C LEU A 69 18.71 1.75 -1.40
N VAL A 70 19.81 2.16 -2.03
CA VAL A 70 20.51 3.41 -1.67
C VAL A 70 19.63 4.63 -1.92
N ARG A 71 18.86 4.64 -3.01
CA ARG A 71 17.92 5.74 -3.32
C ARG A 71 16.73 5.80 -2.36
N THR A 72 16.17 4.66 -1.98
CA THR A 72 14.96 4.58 -1.13
C THR A 72 15.29 4.78 0.35
N TRP A 73 16.42 4.24 0.84
CA TRP A 73 16.85 4.38 2.23
C TRP A 73 18.34 4.78 2.33
N PRO A 74 18.69 6.01 1.94
CA PRO A 74 20.09 6.47 1.88
C PRO A 74 20.78 6.48 3.25
N SER A 75 20.02 6.56 4.35
CA SER A 75 20.57 6.47 5.72
C SER A 75 20.79 5.04 6.21
N ARG A 76 20.35 4.02 5.47
CA ARG A 76 20.43 2.59 5.86
C ARG A 76 21.29 1.77 4.92
N PHE A 77 21.35 2.14 3.65
CA PHE A 77 22.17 1.50 2.64
C PHE A 77 23.11 2.50 1.98
N THR A 78 24.37 2.09 1.85
CA THR A 78 25.39 2.81 1.07
C THR A 78 25.70 2.03 -0.20
N ALA A 79 26.34 2.66 -1.18
CA ALA A 79 26.77 1.99 -2.41
C ALA A 79 27.62 0.73 -2.13
N GLN A 80 28.41 0.74 -1.05
CA GLN A 80 29.27 -0.38 -0.66
C GLN A 80 28.49 -1.52 0.02
N THR A 81 27.39 -1.21 0.72
CA THR A 81 26.68 -2.20 1.55
C THR A 81 25.43 -2.76 0.89
N ALA A 82 24.81 -2.03 -0.05
CA ALA A 82 23.52 -2.39 -0.63
C ALA A 82 23.52 -3.71 -1.43
N ALA A 83 24.64 -4.05 -2.07
CA ALA A 83 24.77 -5.28 -2.85
C ALA A 83 24.48 -6.55 -2.03
N ALA A 84 24.82 -6.55 -0.73
CA ALA A 84 24.58 -7.70 0.16
C ALA A 84 23.10 -7.89 0.54
N TYR A 85 22.23 -6.93 0.23
CA TYR A 85 20.79 -6.94 0.57
C TYR A 85 19.89 -6.97 -0.66
N ALA A 86 20.39 -6.62 -1.84
CA ALA A 86 19.62 -6.57 -3.07
C ALA A 86 18.87 -7.88 -3.31
N ARG A 87 17.58 -7.78 -3.68
CA ARG A 87 16.71 -8.93 -3.96
C ARG A 87 16.54 -9.93 -2.81
N LEU A 88 16.81 -9.51 -1.56
CA LEU A 88 16.60 -10.31 -0.36
C LEU A 88 15.57 -9.63 0.56
N PRO A 89 14.25 -9.79 0.29
CA PRO A 89 13.18 -9.05 0.97
C PRO A 89 13.25 -9.06 2.49
N GLN A 90 13.50 -10.21 3.11
CA GLN A 90 13.59 -10.31 4.57
C GLN A 90 14.79 -9.54 5.14
N ARG A 91 15.95 -9.60 4.48
CA ARG A 91 17.14 -8.84 4.92
C ARG A 91 16.94 -7.35 4.72
N ILE A 92 16.27 -6.95 3.64
CA ILE A 92 15.88 -5.56 3.39
C ILE A 92 14.94 -5.10 4.50
N ALA A 93 13.89 -5.86 4.81
CA ALA A 93 12.94 -5.56 5.89
C ALA A 93 13.65 -5.35 7.23
N ASN A 94 14.48 -6.33 7.64
CA ASN A 94 15.22 -6.28 8.90
C ASN A 94 16.12 -5.04 8.98
N LYS A 95 16.79 -4.67 7.89
CA LYS A 95 17.67 -3.51 7.87
C LYS A 95 16.92 -2.17 7.80
N ALA A 96 15.83 -2.10 7.03
CA ALA A 96 15.06 -0.87 6.81
C ALA A 96 14.16 -0.51 8.00
N TYR A 97 13.62 -1.52 8.69
CA TYR A 97 12.65 -1.36 9.77
C TYR A 97 13.17 -1.78 11.15
N GLY A 98 14.35 -2.41 11.26
CA GLY A 98 14.96 -2.73 12.55
C GLY A 98 15.24 -1.48 13.38
N GLY A 99 14.95 -1.53 14.69
CA GLY A 99 15.07 -0.39 15.60
C GLY A 99 14.02 0.70 15.39
N ARG A 100 12.91 0.41 14.69
CA ARG A 100 11.82 1.38 14.42
C ARG A 100 10.46 0.79 14.79
N MET A 101 9.51 1.65 15.17
CA MET A 101 8.11 1.27 15.40
C MET A 101 7.93 0.10 16.39
N GLY A 102 8.86 -0.04 17.34
CA GLY A 102 8.86 -1.14 18.32
C GLY A 102 9.62 -2.40 17.90
N ASN A 103 10.23 -2.44 16.71
CA ASN A 103 11.04 -3.57 16.26
C ASN A 103 12.42 -3.58 16.94
N GLY A 104 12.76 -4.69 17.61
CA GLY A 104 14.06 -4.97 18.22
C GLY A 104 15.08 -5.55 17.26
#